data_AF-A0A8S9FQ37-F1
#
_entry.id   AF-A0A8S9FQ37-F1
#
_cell.length_a   1.000
_cell.length_b   1.000
_cell.length_c   1.000
_cell.angle_alpha   90.00
_cell.angle_beta   90.00
_cell.angle_gamma   90.00
#
_symmetry.space_group_name_H-M   'P 1'
#
loop_
_entity.id
_entity.type
_entity.pdbx_description
1 polymer ?
#
loop_
_entity_poly.entity_id
_entity_poly.type
_entity_poly.pdbx_seq_one_letter_code
_entity_poly.pdbx_strand_id
1 'polypeptide(L)'
;MQPLVQKKLDFEEFCAAGVSVYQLEALEEWEQIATSAFEQFEQEGNRVISVQELAGEMSVGPNAYPLLKDWIRSSDGKLSFLGYAKFLHGVTVRSSSSRPR
;
A
#
# COMPACT_ATOMS: atom_id res chain seq x y z
N MET A 1 7.86 11.95 18.43
CA MET A 1 6.92 11.16 17.62
C MET A 1 5.58 11.22 18.33
N GLN A 2 4.60 11.92 17.75
CA GLN A 2 3.25 11.91 18.33
C GLN A 2 2.67 10.51 18.14
N PRO A 3 2.08 9.88 19.17
CA PRO A 3 1.41 8.60 19.01
C PRO A 3 0.33 8.75 17.95
N LEU A 4 0.15 7.72 17.12
CA LEU A 4 -0.94 7.62 16.16
C LEU A 4 -2.21 8.06 16.88
N VAL A 5 -2.70 9.26 16.57
CA VAL A 5 -4.03 9.71 17.00
C VAL A 5 -4.94 8.57 16.58
N GLN A 6 -5.65 7.96 17.54
CA GLN A 6 -6.71 7.02 17.27
C GLN A 6 -7.78 7.75 16.48
N LYS A 7 -7.53 7.93 15.18
CA LYS A 7 -8.47 8.49 14.24
C LYS A 7 -9.59 7.45 14.19
N LYS A 8 -10.79 7.86 14.59
CA LYS A 8 -11.96 7.01 14.43
C LYS A 8 -12.10 6.77 12.94
N LEU A 9 -12.03 5.51 12.55
CA LEU A 9 -12.40 5.09 11.20
C LEU A 9 -13.92 5.10 11.12
N ASP A 10 -14.46 5.62 10.03
CA ASP A 10 -15.85 5.34 9.70
C ASP A 10 -16.03 3.86 9.29
N PHE A 11 -17.27 3.46 9.03
CA PHE A 11 -17.57 2.06 8.71
C PHE A 11 -16.90 1.60 7.41
N GLU A 12 -16.80 2.48 6.40
CA GLU A 12 -16.22 2.15 5.10
C GLU A 12 -14.69 2.06 5.21
N GLU A 13 -14.05 3.02 5.88
CA GLU A 13 -12.63 3.00 6.20
C GLU A 13 -12.26 1.74 7.01
N PHE A 14 -13.10 1.35 7.98
CA PHE A 14 -12.91 0.12 8.75
C PHE A 14 -13.01 -1.14 7.88
N CYS A 15 -14.05 -1.22 7.02
CA CYS A 15 -14.21 -2.35 6.12
C CYS A 15 -13.03 -2.47 5.16
N ALA A 16 -12.60 -1.36 4.54
CA ALA A 16 -11.45 -1.32 3.64
C ALA A 16 -10.17 -1.79 4.34
N ALA A 17 -9.93 -1.35 5.57
CA ALA A 17 -8.77 -1.78 6.36
C ALA A 17 -8.82 -3.26 6.78
N GLY A 18 -10.02 -3.85 6.87
CA GLY A 18 -10.22 -5.27 7.20
C GLY A 18 -10.07 -6.22 6.01
N VAL A 19 -10.05 -5.71 4.78
CA VAL A 19 -9.90 -6.53 3.57
C VAL A 19 -8.47 -7.06 3.46
N SER A 20 -8.34 -8.38 3.27
CA SER A 20 -7.06 -9.02 2.99
C SER A 20 -6.82 -9.08 1.49
N VAL A 21 -5.81 -8.35 1.01
CA VAL A 21 -5.34 -8.38 -0.39
C VAL A 21 -5.07 -9.83 -0.85
N TYR A 22 -4.50 -10.67 0.02
CA TYR A 22 -4.17 -12.07 -0.28
C TYR A 22 -5.42 -12.94 -0.48
N GLN A 23 -6.53 -12.58 0.16
CA GLN A 23 -7.79 -13.28 -0.05
C GLN A 23 -8.45 -12.84 -1.36
N LEU A 24 -8.30 -11.55 -1.74
CA LEU A 24 -8.78 -11.05 -3.02
C LEU A 24 -8.00 -11.63 -4.21
N GLU A 25 -6.68 -11.83 -4.07
CA GLU A 25 -5.85 -12.46 -5.10
C GLU A 25 -6.27 -13.89 -5.46
N ALA A 26 -6.95 -14.59 -4.55
CA ALA A 26 -7.44 -15.94 -4.79
C ALA A 26 -8.74 -15.97 -5.63
N LEU A 27 -9.36 -14.81 -5.90
CA LEU A 27 -10.55 -14.70 -6.72
C LEU A 27 -10.19 -14.67 -8.20
N GLU A 28 -11.01 -15.32 -9.04
CA GLU A 28 -10.84 -15.30 -10.50
C GLU A 28 -10.87 -13.87 -11.08
N GLU A 29 -11.61 -12.97 -10.42
CA GLU A 29 -11.79 -11.58 -10.83
C GLU A 29 -10.71 -10.62 -10.28
N TRP A 30 -9.65 -11.12 -9.65
CA TRP A 30 -8.61 -10.29 -9.01
C TRP A 30 -8.07 -9.19 -9.93
N GLU A 31 -7.81 -9.51 -11.20
CA GLU A 31 -7.30 -8.54 -12.18
C GLU A 31 -8.25 -7.35 -12.35
N GLN A 32 -9.55 -7.62 -12.46
CA GLN A 32 -10.57 -6.58 -12.56
C GLN A 32 -10.66 -5.76 -11.27
N ILE A 33 -10.67 -6.43 -10.12
CA ILE A 33 -10.74 -5.79 -8.80
C ILE A 33 -9.54 -4.85 -8.61
N ALA A 34 -8.32 -5.34 -8.85
CA ALA A 34 -7.09 -4.56 -8.69
C ALA A 34 -7.03 -3.37 -9.66
N THR A 35 -7.46 -3.56 -10.91
CA THR A 35 -7.49 -2.51 -11.92
C THR A 35 -8.46 -1.40 -11.53
N SER A 36 -9.72 -1.75 -11.20
CA SER A 36 -10.72 -0.77 -10.78
C SER A 36 -10.32 -0.03 -9.50
N ALA A 37 -9.73 -0.73 -8.53
CA ALA A 37 -9.22 -0.10 -7.31
C ALA A 37 -8.06 0.87 -7.60
N PHE A 38 -7.18 0.52 -8.55
CA PHE A 38 -6.11 1.42 -8.96
C PHE A 38 -6.62 2.65 -9.72
N GLU A 39 -7.64 2.53 -10.57
CA GLU A 39 -8.26 3.68 -11.25
C GLU A 39 -8.83 4.69 -10.25
N GLN A 40 -9.48 4.21 -9.18
CA GLN A 40 -9.96 5.07 -8.11
C GLN A 40 -8.80 5.69 -7.33
N PHE A 41 -7.79 4.89 -6.98
CA PHE A 41 -6.57 5.37 -6.33
C PHE A 41 -5.87 6.46 -7.17
N GLU A 42 -5.79 6.30 -8.49
CA GLU A 42 -5.19 7.29 -9.40
C GLU A 42 -5.86 8.67 -9.31
N GLN A 43 -7.19 8.69 -9.14
CA GLN A 43 -7.97 9.92 -9.09
C GLN A 43 -7.91 10.59 -7.71
N GLU A 44 -8.02 9.81 -6.64
CA GLU A 44 -8.27 10.34 -5.30
C GLU A 44 -7.05 10.27 -4.36
N GLY A 45 -6.18 9.27 -4.54
CA GLY A 45 -5.16 8.90 -3.55
C GLY A 45 -3.71 8.90 -4.03
N ASN A 46 -3.47 8.82 -5.35
CA ASN A 46 -2.12 8.70 -5.89
C ASN A 46 -1.43 10.06 -5.96
N ARG A 47 -0.78 10.40 -4.87
CA ARG A 47 0.06 11.60 -4.73
C ARG A 47 1.46 11.34 -5.25
N VAL A 48 2.14 12.43 -5.64
CA VAL A 48 3.58 12.41 -5.90
C VAL A 48 4.28 11.96 -4.62
N ILE A 49 5.23 11.03 -4.74
CA ILE A 49 5.94 10.46 -3.60
C ILE A 49 7.42 10.27 -3.95
N SER A 50 8.30 10.60 -3.02
CA SER A 50 9.74 10.31 -3.14
C SER A 50 10.06 8.88 -2.73
N VAL A 51 11.20 8.36 -3.19
CA VAL A 51 11.70 7.04 -2.79
C VAL A 51 11.91 6.96 -1.27
N GLN A 52 12.34 8.06 -0.64
CA GLN A 52 12.56 8.16 0.80
C GLN A 52 11.24 8.08 1.58
N GLU A 53 10.21 8.80 1.13
CA GLU A 53 8.87 8.74 1.73
C GLU A 53 8.27 7.35 1.59
N LEU A 54 8.32 6.76 0.38
CA LEU A 54 7.81 5.41 0.13
C LEU A 54 8.53 4.37 1.01
N ALA A 55 9.85 4.48 1.17
CA ALA A 55 10.59 3.61 2.06
C ALA A 55 10.19 3.78 3.53
N GLY A 56 9.87 5.00 3.96
CA GLY A 56 9.34 5.31 5.28
C GLY A 56 7.99 4.65 5.53
N GLU A 57 7.05 4.78 4.59
CA GLU A 57 5.74 4.12 4.65
C GLU A 57 5.88 2.59 4.73
N MET A 58 6.84 2.03 3.99
CA MET A 58 7.11 0.60 3.98
C MET A 58 8.01 0.11 5.13
N SER A 59 8.49 1.01 5.99
CA SER A 59 9.42 0.68 7.08
C SER A 59 10.68 -0.08 6.61
N VAL A 60 11.23 0.29 5.45
CA VAL A 60 12.46 -0.29 4.87
C VAL A 60 13.61 0.71 4.82
N GLY A 61 14.84 0.20 4.87
CA GLY A 61 16.04 1.02 4.84
C GLY A 61 16.49 1.42 3.42
N PRO A 62 17.52 2.29 3.30
CA PRO A 62 18.05 2.79 2.02
C PRO A 62 18.47 1.72 1.01
N ASN A 63 18.81 0.52 1.47
CA ASN A 63 19.16 -0.62 0.60
C ASN A 63 18.01 -1.03 -0.35
N ALA A 64 16.75 -0.69 -0.01
CA ALA A 64 15.59 -0.95 -0.85
C ALA A 64 15.32 0.15 -1.89
N TYR A 65 16.00 1.30 -1.81
CA TYR A 65 15.73 2.46 -2.69
C TYR A 65 15.81 2.14 -4.19
N PRO A 66 16.77 1.34 -4.69
CA PRO A 66 16.79 0.97 -6.10
C PRO A 66 15.52 0.26 -6.56
N LEU A 67 15.01 -0.68 -5.76
CA LEU A 67 13.78 -1.42 -6.04
C LEU A 67 12.55 -0.50 -5.99
N LEU A 68 12.48 0.36 -4.97
CA LEU A 68 11.35 1.29 -4.80
C LEU A 68 11.30 2.37 -5.88
N LYS A 69 12.45 2.73 -6.45
CA LYS A 69 12.53 3.67 -7.57
C LYS A 69 11.76 3.16 -8.78
N ASP A 70 11.79 1.85 -9.04
CA ASP A 70 11.07 1.22 -10.16
C ASP A 70 9.54 1.19 -9.94
N TRP A 71 9.09 1.48 -8.72
CA TRP A 71 7.67 1.51 -8.39
C TRP A 71 7.05 2.89 -8.66
N ILE A 72 7.88 3.92 -8.81
CA ILE A 72 7.48 5.31 -9.03
C ILE A 72 7.61 5.64 -10.51
N ARG A 73 6.55 6.15 -11.12
CA ARG A 73 6.54 6.57 -12.52
C ARG A 73 7.45 7.78 -12.72
N SER A 74 8.33 7.71 -13.70
CA SER A 74 9.21 8.83 -14.07
C SER A 74 8.46 10.01 -14.68
N SER A 75 7.25 9.81 -15.21
CA SER A 75 6.45 10.83 -15.90
C SER A 75 5.87 11.88 -14.94
N ASP A 76 5.44 11.46 -13.76
CA ASP A 76 4.70 12.30 -12.82
C ASP A 76 5.10 12.10 -11.35
N GLY A 77 6.03 11.18 -11.06
CA GLY A 77 6.49 10.92 -9.69
C GLY A 77 5.46 10.22 -8.81
N LYS A 78 4.39 9.66 -9.39
CA LYS A 78 3.35 8.90 -8.68
C LYS A 78 3.66 7.41 -8.64
N LEU A 79 2.98 6.66 -7.78
CA LEU A 79 3.09 5.19 -7.80
C LEU A 79 2.53 4.65 -9.13
N SER A 80 3.27 3.72 -9.74
CA SER A 80 2.77 2.92 -10.85
C SER A 80 1.77 1.87 -10.37
N PHE A 81 1.01 1.23 -11.27
CA PHE A 81 0.18 0.07 -10.93
C PHE A 81 0.99 -1.04 -10.25
N LEU A 82 2.19 -1.32 -10.76
CA LEU A 82 3.13 -2.26 -10.14
C LEU A 82 3.48 -1.82 -8.72
N GLY A 83 3.82 -0.55 -8.55
CA GLY A 83 4.14 0.03 -7.25
C GLY A 83 2.98 -0.06 -6.26
N TYR A 84 1.76 0.27 -6.70
CA TYR A 84 0.53 0.13 -5.94
C TYR A 84 0.28 -1.32 -5.52
N ALA A 85 0.34 -2.28 -6.45
CA ALA A 85 0.14 -3.69 -6.14
C ALA A 85 1.19 -4.17 -5.12
N LYS A 86 2.48 -3.89 -5.36
CA LYS A 86 3.55 -4.27 -4.42
C LYS A 86 3.44 -3.60 -3.06
N PHE A 87 2.96 -2.35 -3.02
CA PHE A 87 2.66 -1.64 -1.78
C PHE A 87 1.52 -2.32 -1.01
N LEU A 88 0.43 -2.70 -1.69
CA LEU A 88 -0.68 -3.45 -1.11
C LEU A 88 -0.30 -4.84 -0.61
N HIS A 89 0.57 -5.57 -1.32
CA HIS A 89 1.13 -6.84 -0.82
C HIS A 89 2.09 -6.63 0.37
N GLY A 90 2.55 -5.39 0.57
CA GLY A 90 3.68 -5.01 1.39
C GLY A 90 3.41 -4.69 2.86
N VAL A 91 2.60 -5.49 3.58
CA VAL A 91 2.65 -5.69 5.07
C VAL A 91 2.21 -7.12 5.48
N THR A 92 1.81 -8.01 4.58
CA THR A 92 1.24 -9.32 5.01
C THR A 92 2.29 -10.36 5.43
N VAL A 93 3.58 -9.99 5.45
CA VAL A 93 4.65 -10.77 6.11
C VAL A 93 4.90 -10.29 7.56
N ARG A 94 4.22 -9.24 8.05
CA ARG A 94 4.39 -8.75 9.44
C ARG A 94 3.05 -8.48 10.13
N SER A 95 2.27 -9.53 10.37
CA SER A 95 1.28 -9.57 11.47
C SER A 95 1.12 -10.98 12.08
N SER A 96 2.20 -11.78 12.10
CA SER A 96 2.26 -13.03 12.88
C SER A 96 3.30 -13.00 14.00
N SER A 97 4.07 -11.92 14.16
CA SER A 97 5.14 -11.83 15.17
C SER A 97 5.03 -10.58 16.04
N SER A 98 4.04 -10.55 16.94
CA SER A 98 4.20 -10.09 18.32
C SER A 98 2.84 -10.12 19.05
N ARG A 99 2.37 -11.32 19.40
CA ARG A 99 1.58 -11.46 20.63
C ARG A 99 2.57 -11.62 21.79
N PRO A 100 2.83 -10.59 22.61
CA PRO A 100 3.31 -10.85 23.96
C PRO A 100 2.17 -11.59 24.70
N ARG A 101 2.52 -12.73 25.32
CA ARG A 101 1.69 -13.38 26.34
C ARG A 101 1.62 -12.50 27.59
#